data_AF-A0A3B9N275-F1
#
_entry.id   AF-A0A3B9N275-F1
#
_cell.length_a   1.000
_cell.length_b   1.000
_cell.length_c   1.000
_cell.angle_alpha   90.00
_cell.angle_beta   90.00
_cell.angle_gamma   90.00
#
_symmetry.space_group_name_H-M   'P 1'
#
loop_
_entity.id
_entity.type
_entity.pdbx_description
1 polymer ?
#
loop_
_entity_poly.entity_id
_entity_poly.type
_entity_poly.pdbx_seq_one_letter_code
_entity_poly.pdbx_strand_id
1 'polypeptide(L)'
;MKKIVYFLMLLVITGISVESFAQQIENLRVKTFEDKLNLIYDISHEKSGQLFDVKVLCSEDGGKNFNVTLNSLSGDYGKNIEGGKDKLIIWDVLKDRKSLKGENFVFKIIATPDRVVNQTDYVEAFNFELVECYKKDNRIICALKVTNNGKKRDLKMINRLARVYDFKGKRIEAQSSKLGRVQGEARHATPTLTFQPNQTEIAFFSFDITEGFTSRIKMIEFGVEVLEITYGLDLKTGNIQFRDISFDNTKEPAKSELISSNLKLDIGVETSRAVDNKPPKVNFTNPVLVKDFPSKVQTEEIMVRGKVSDENGVYELTLNGMNASINENGDFESDIYLAEGNNNIYVRAVDKYNNAVEETYSIVYQPMVKQNQRQTTIKNNDPSMLDEKSAKEGKYYALLIGVSEYPDPEIMNLDQPVSDAEKLYNTLTTNYTFDKENVTFLKSPTREEIISELDRLNKVITENDNFLVFYAGHGYWDEQDEIGYWLPSDSKKANTANWMRNSTIRDYLRTVKTKHTLLIADACFSGGIFKTRKAFTDAPKSVQKLYEYPSRKAMTSGSLTEVPDKSVFLLYLNKRLTENTQAFISAEELFGSFKNAVLNNSQVIPLYGEIKDTGDEGGDFIFMKRSN
;
A
#
# COMPACT_ATOMS: atom_id res chain seq x y z
N MET A 1 -56.59 -61.27 16.14
CA MET A 1 -56.40 -59.99 15.43
C MET A 1 -55.63 -59.02 16.33
N LYS A 2 -54.38 -58.68 15.97
CA LYS A 2 -53.71 -57.38 16.17
C LYS A 2 -52.26 -57.56 15.73
N LYS A 3 -51.95 -57.07 14.52
CA LYS A 3 -50.61 -57.06 13.92
C LYS A 3 -49.80 -55.92 14.55
N ILE A 4 -48.60 -56.24 14.99
CA ILE A 4 -47.57 -55.29 15.44
C ILE A 4 -47.02 -54.58 14.19
N VAL A 5 -47.15 -53.25 14.16
CA VAL A 5 -46.63 -52.39 13.10
C VAL A 5 -45.23 -51.94 13.51
N TYR A 6 -44.23 -52.32 12.71
CA TYR A 6 -42.88 -51.77 12.79
C TYR A 6 -42.88 -50.34 12.24
N PHE A 7 -42.47 -49.38 13.07
CA PHE A 7 -42.26 -47.99 12.66
C PHE A 7 -40.85 -47.86 12.05
N LEU A 8 -40.79 -47.76 10.72
CA LEU A 8 -39.57 -47.52 9.98
C LEU A 8 -39.24 -46.02 10.10
N MET A 9 -38.21 -45.68 10.87
CA MET A 9 -37.71 -44.31 11.00
C MET A 9 -36.98 -43.94 9.70
N LEU A 10 -37.66 -43.24 8.81
CA LEU A 10 -37.09 -42.71 7.58
C LEU A 10 -36.21 -41.51 7.93
N LEU A 11 -34.89 -41.73 7.93
CA LEU A 11 -33.89 -40.68 8.15
C LEU A 11 -33.81 -39.84 6.88
N VAL A 12 -34.50 -38.70 6.87
CA VAL A 12 -34.41 -37.70 5.80
C VAL A 12 -33.03 -37.06 5.89
N ILE A 13 -32.09 -37.57 5.09
CA ILE A 13 -30.84 -36.89 4.79
C ILE A 13 -31.20 -35.71 3.89
N THR A 14 -31.41 -34.54 4.48
CA THR A 14 -31.39 -33.28 3.72
C THR A 14 -29.97 -33.10 3.22
N GLY A 15 -29.70 -33.54 2.00
CA GLY A 15 -28.49 -33.16 1.28
C GLY A 15 -28.50 -31.65 1.14
N ILE A 16 -27.58 -30.98 1.84
CA ILE A 16 -27.27 -29.58 1.59
C ILE A 16 -26.72 -29.55 0.16
N SER A 17 -27.53 -29.11 -0.79
CA SER A 17 -27.08 -28.79 -2.14
C SER A 17 -26.08 -27.65 -2.01
N VAL A 18 -24.79 -27.95 -2.17
CA VAL A 18 -23.78 -26.91 -2.40
C VAL A 18 -24.15 -26.27 -3.74
N GLU A 19 -24.67 -25.05 -3.70
CA GLU A 19 -24.91 -24.25 -4.89
C GLU A 19 -23.57 -24.05 -5.60
N SER A 20 -23.38 -24.74 -6.72
CA SER A 20 -22.25 -24.49 -7.60
C SER A 20 -22.60 -23.26 -8.43
N PHE A 21 -22.00 -22.12 -8.12
CA PHE A 21 -22.09 -20.95 -8.99
C PHE A 21 -21.41 -21.26 -10.33
N ALA A 22 -21.97 -20.73 -11.42
CA ALA A 22 -21.33 -20.73 -12.74
C ALA A 22 -20.26 -19.64 -12.78
N GLN A 23 -19.30 -19.73 -13.70
CA GLN A 23 -18.30 -18.69 -13.88
C GLN A 23 -18.99 -17.42 -14.35
N GLN A 24 -18.58 -16.26 -13.83
CA GLN A 24 -19.20 -14.99 -14.16
C GLN A 24 -18.17 -13.89 -14.48
N ILE A 25 -18.61 -12.95 -15.31
CA ILE A 25 -18.02 -11.62 -15.39
C ILE A 25 -18.90 -10.70 -14.57
N GLU A 26 -18.29 -9.90 -13.70
CA GLU A 26 -18.99 -9.00 -12.78
C GLU A 26 -18.39 -7.58 -12.85
N ASN A 27 -19.10 -6.62 -12.25
CA ASN A 27 -18.61 -5.26 -11.97
C ASN A 27 -18.05 -4.49 -13.17
N LEU A 28 -18.54 -4.76 -14.39
CA LEU A 28 -18.13 -4.04 -15.60
C LEU A 28 -18.49 -2.56 -15.49
N ARG A 29 -17.47 -1.71 -15.43
CA ARG A 29 -17.54 -0.26 -15.34
C ARG A 29 -16.77 0.37 -16.48
N VAL A 30 -17.35 1.35 -17.14
CA VAL A 30 -16.71 2.10 -18.24
C VAL A 30 -16.50 3.53 -17.78
N LYS A 31 -15.25 4.01 -17.85
CA LYS A 31 -14.87 5.36 -17.45
C LYS A 31 -14.12 6.05 -18.57
N THR A 32 -14.36 7.35 -18.73
CA THR A 32 -13.61 8.21 -19.65
C THR A 32 -12.48 8.89 -18.90
N PHE A 33 -11.27 8.87 -19.47
CA PHE A 33 -10.12 9.63 -18.99
C PHE A 33 -9.45 10.26 -20.21
N GLU A 34 -9.49 11.59 -20.29
CA GLU A 34 -9.05 12.35 -21.47
C GLU A 34 -9.66 11.81 -22.77
N ASP A 35 -8.84 11.22 -23.64
CA ASP A 35 -9.19 10.64 -24.93
C ASP A 35 -9.34 9.10 -24.91
N LYS A 36 -9.31 8.49 -23.73
CA LYS A 36 -9.35 7.04 -23.54
C LYS A 36 -10.61 6.58 -22.81
N LEU A 37 -10.97 5.33 -23.07
CA LEU A 37 -12.02 4.61 -22.34
C LEU A 37 -11.43 3.42 -21.59
N ASN A 38 -11.65 3.39 -20.28
CA ASN A 38 -11.20 2.34 -19.38
C ASN A 38 -12.39 1.45 -19.04
N LEU A 39 -12.33 0.17 -19.43
CA LEU A 39 -13.29 -0.86 -19.07
C LEU A 39 -12.70 -1.72 -17.95
N ILE A 40 -13.29 -1.64 -16.77
CA ILE A 40 -12.86 -2.36 -15.58
C ILE A 40 -13.87 -3.47 -15.30
N TYR A 41 -13.43 -4.71 -15.11
CA TYR A 41 -14.31 -5.87 -14.89
C TYR A 41 -13.67 -6.91 -13.96
N ASP A 42 -14.49 -7.77 -13.37
CA ASP A 42 -14.05 -8.91 -12.58
C ASP A 42 -14.37 -10.22 -13.30
N ILE A 43 -13.51 -11.24 -13.15
CA ILE A 43 -13.84 -12.64 -13.44
C ILE A 43 -13.88 -13.39 -12.11
N SER A 44 -15.03 -13.96 -11.79
CA SER A 44 -15.29 -14.69 -10.55
C SER A 44 -15.63 -16.16 -10.82
N HIS A 45 -15.49 -16.97 -9.77
CA HIS A 45 -15.80 -18.40 -9.76
C HIS A 45 -14.94 -19.27 -10.71
N GLU A 46 -13.80 -18.74 -11.15
CA GLU A 46 -12.81 -19.45 -11.95
C GLU A 46 -12.08 -20.54 -11.17
N LYS A 47 -11.57 -21.55 -11.87
CA LYS A 47 -10.60 -22.48 -11.26
C LYS A 47 -9.28 -21.75 -11.01
N SER A 48 -8.59 -22.08 -9.92
CA SER A 48 -7.25 -21.56 -9.65
C SER A 48 -6.32 -21.79 -10.85
N GLY A 49 -5.69 -20.74 -11.37
CA GLY A 49 -4.82 -20.81 -12.55
C GLY A 49 -5.55 -20.97 -13.90
N GLN A 50 -6.89 -20.85 -13.92
CA GLN A 50 -7.65 -20.84 -15.16
C GLN A 50 -7.34 -19.58 -15.97
N LEU A 51 -6.94 -19.80 -17.22
CA LEU A 51 -6.73 -18.73 -18.20
C LEU A 51 -7.98 -18.54 -19.07
N PHE A 52 -8.11 -17.33 -19.63
CA PHE A 52 -9.23 -16.89 -20.44
C PHE A 52 -8.78 -16.28 -21.77
N ASP A 53 -9.59 -16.48 -22.81
CA ASP A 53 -9.64 -15.62 -24.00
C ASP A 53 -10.73 -14.56 -23.76
N VAL A 54 -10.30 -13.31 -23.52
CA VAL A 54 -11.18 -12.19 -23.22
C VAL A 54 -11.37 -11.33 -24.47
N LYS A 55 -12.63 -11.10 -24.85
CA LYS A 55 -13.00 -10.22 -25.96
C LYS A 55 -13.84 -9.06 -25.46
N VAL A 56 -13.59 -7.89 -26.02
CA VAL A 56 -14.41 -6.69 -25.86
C VAL A 56 -15.11 -6.37 -27.16
N LEU A 57 -16.39 -6.03 -27.06
CA LEU A 57 -17.20 -5.55 -28.17
C LEU A 57 -17.86 -4.23 -27.78
N CYS A 58 -18.01 -3.32 -28.73
CA CYS A 58 -18.67 -2.03 -28.52
C CYS A 58 -19.87 -1.89 -29.47
N SER A 59 -20.96 -1.35 -28.93
CA SER A 59 -22.20 -1.03 -29.64
C SER A 59 -22.48 0.46 -29.45
N GLU A 60 -22.97 1.10 -30.50
CA GLU A 60 -23.40 2.51 -30.53
C GLU A 60 -24.93 2.66 -30.62
N ASP A 61 -25.67 1.53 -30.57
CA ASP A 61 -27.13 1.47 -30.73
C ASP A 61 -27.86 0.77 -29.55
N GLY A 62 -27.26 0.84 -28.36
CA GLY A 62 -27.83 0.31 -27.12
C GLY A 62 -27.75 -1.22 -27.03
N GLY A 63 -26.82 -1.84 -27.74
CA GLY A 63 -26.55 -3.28 -27.68
C GLY A 63 -27.26 -4.11 -28.75
N LYS A 64 -27.89 -3.49 -29.75
CA LYS A 64 -28.54 -4.21 -30.86
C LYS A 64 -27.51 -4.77 -31.82
N ASN A 65 -26.45 -4.00 -32.11
CA ASN A 65 -25.33 -4.40 -32.96
C ASN A 65 -23.99 -4.03 -32.32
N PHE A 66 -23.01 -4.93 -32.42
CA PHE A 66 -21.67 -4.77 -31.85
C PHE A 66 -20.62 -4.61 -32.95
N ASN A 67 -20.79 -3.57 -33.79
CA ASN A 67 -20.01 -3.38 -35.01
C ASN A 67 -18.91 -2.30 -34.88
N VAL A 68 -18.76 -1.69 -33.69
CA VAL A 68 -17.70 -0.70 -33.46
C VAL A 68 -16.36 -1.42 -33.39
N THR A 69 -15.45 -1.06 -34.30
CA THR A 69 -14.10 -1.61 -34.34
C THR A 69 -13.23 -1.00 -33.25
N LEU A 70 -12.51 -1.85 -32.51
CA LEU A 70 -11.61 -1.50 -31.41
C LEU A 70 -10.21 -2.05 -31.74
N ASN A 71 -9.38 -1.28 -32.44
CA ASN A 71 -8.04 -1.70 -32.87
C ASN A 71 -6.95 -1.30 -31.87
N SER A 72 -7.14 -0.21 -31.13
CA SER A 72 -6.16 0.36 -30.21
C SER A 72 -6.46 -0.02 -28.76
N LEU A 73 -6.61 -1.32 -28.51
CA LEU A 73 -6.83 -1.88 -27.17
C LEU A 73 -5.50 -2.23 -26.48
N SER A 74 -5.48 -2.12 -25.15
CA SER A 74 -4.38 -2.57 -24.29
C SER A 74 -4.93 -3.06 -22.94
N GLY A 75 -4.11 -3.77 -22.16
CA GLY A 75 -4.50 -4.33 -20.86
C GLY A 75 -4.98 -5.79 -20.91
N ASP A 76 -5.90 -6.14 -20.02
CA ASP A 76 -6.40 -7.50 -19.77
C ASP A 76 -7.43 -7.97 -20.82
N TYR A 77 -7.02 -8.05 -22.08
CA TYR A 77 -7.80 -8.61 -23.19
C TYR A 77 -6.99 -9.57 -24.06
N GLY A 78 -7.68 -10.43 -24.81
CA GLY A 78 -7.07 -11.46 -25.65
C GLY A 78 -6.80 -12.76 -24.88
N LYS A 79 -5.78 -13.51 -25.30
CA LYS A 79 -5.49 -14.85 -24.76
C LYS A 79 -4.64 -14.81 -23.49
N ASN A 80 -4.72 -15.87 -22.71
CA ASN A 80 -3.93 -16.10 -21.50
C ASN A 80 -4.20 -15.09 -20.37
N ILE A 81 -5.42 -14.55 -20.30
CA ILE A 81 -5.80 -13.63 -19.22
C ILE A 81 -6.18 -14.44 -17.97
N GLU A 82 -5.60 -14.11 -16.84
CA GLU A 82 -5.96 -14.73 -15.56
C GLU A 82 -7.30 -14.21 -15.05
N GLY A 83 -8.05 -15.07 -14.34
CA GLY A 83 -9.26 -14.64 -13.62
C GLY A 83 -8.97 -13.64 -12.49
N GLY A 84 -10.02 -13.10 -11.89
CA GLY A 84 -9.93 -12.23 -10.72
C GLY A 84 -10.44 -10.82 -10.89
N LYS A 85 -10.16 -9.99 -9.88
CA LYS A 85 -10.76 -8.67 -9.72
C LYS A 85 -9.98 -7.57 -10.44
N ASP A 86 -10.69 -6.49 -10.75
CA ASP A 86 -10.17 -5.23 -11.26
C ASP A 86 -9.34 -5.36 -12.55
N LYS A 87 -9.74 -6.28 -13.43
CA LYS A 87 -9.17 -6.41 -14.78
C LYS A 87 -9.45 -5.16 -15.59
N LEU A 88 -8.47 -4.67 -16.35
CA LEU A 88 -8.55 -3.39 -17.03
C LEU A 88 -8.27 -3.55 -18.53
N ILE A 89 -9.21 -3.07 -19.35
CA ILE A 89 -9.02 -2.90 -20.79
C ILE A 89 -9.07 -1.40 -21.09
N ILE A 90 -8.05 -0.88 -21.77
CA ILE A 90 -7.96 0.52 -22.18
C ILE A 90 -8.15 0.59 -23.69
N TRP A 91 -9.10 1.41 -24.14
CA TRP A 91 -9.27 1.77 -25.54
C TRP A 91 -8.81 3.21 -25.78
N ASP A 92 -7.77 3.36 -26.60
CA ASP A 92 -7.33 4.65 -27.12
C ASP A 92 -8.23 5.06 -28.29
N VAL A 93 -9.30 5.80 -27.96
CA VAL A 93 -10.41 6.07 -28.87
C VAL A 93 -9.95 6.87 -30.08
N LEU A 94 -9.09 7.87 -29.85
CA LEU A 94 -8.67 8.80 -30.89
C LEU A 94 -7.66 8.22 -31.90
N LYS A 95 -6.98 7.11 -31.55
CA LYS A 95 -6.19 6.34 -32.53
C LYS A 95 -7.07 5.59 -33.54
N ASP A 96 -8.26 5.18 -33.14
CA ASP A 96 -9.17 4.41 -34.00
C ASP A 96 -10.21 5.28 -34.72
N ARG A 97 -10.66 6.37 -34.09
CA ARG A 97 -11.74 7.23 -34.60
C ARG A 97 -11.48 8.70 -34.29
N LYS A 98 -11.84 9.61 -35.19
CA LYS A 98 -11.70 11.06 -34.98
C LYS A 98 -12.52 11.61 -33.80
N SER A 99 -13.66 10.97 -33.52
CA SER A 99 -14.54 11.29 -32.40
C SER A 99 -15.43 10.11 -32.08
N LEU A 100 -15.89 10.02 -30.85
CA LEU A 100 -16.87 9.06 -30.37
C LEU A 100 -17.94 9.83 -29.59
N LYS A 101 -19.06 10.10 -30.26
CA LYS A 101 -20.16 10.93 -29.75
C LYS A 101 -21.50 10.21 -29.89
N GLY A 102 -22.32 10.25 -28.84
CA GLY A 102 -23.64 9.62 -28.83
C GLY A 102 -24.09 9.20 -27.43
N GLU A 103 -25.35 8.79 -27.32
CA GLU A 103 -26.01 8.54 -26.02
C GLU A 103 -26.30 7.07 -25.74
N ASN A 104 -26.01 6.19 -26.70
CA ASN A 104 -26.42 4.79 -26.68
C ASN A 104 -25.25 3.80 -26.76
N PHE A 105 -24.12 4.14 -26.14
CA PHE A 105 -22.96 3.24 -26.13
C PHE A 105 -23.09 2.16 -25.06
N VAL A 106 -22.83 0.91 -25.44
CA VAL A 106 -22.64 -0.19 -24.49
C VAL A 106 -21.43 -1.03 -24.88
N PHE A 107 -20.76 -1.56 -23.87
CA PHE A 107 -19.62 -2.45 -24.04
C PHE A 107 -19.97 -3.84 -23.53
N LYS A 108 -19.60 -4.87 -24.28
CA LYS A 108 -19.75 -6.27 -23.89
C LYS A 108 -18.38 -6.89 -23.70
N ILE A 109 -18.15 -7.47 -22.52
CA ILE A 109 -16.99 -8.33 -22.26
C ILE A 109 -17.43 -9.79 -22.35
N ILE A 110 -16.62 -10.61 -23.00
CA ILE A 110 -16.80 -12.05 -23.14
C ILE A 110 -15.53 -12.73 -22.65
N ALA A 111 -15.63 -13.57 -21.63
CA ALA A 111 -14.52 -14.39 -21.15
C ALA A 111 -14.80 -15.85 -21.51
N THR A 112 -13.94 -16.42 -22.36
CA THR A 112 -14.01 -17.83 -22.73
C THR A 112 -12.90 -18.58 -22.01
N PRO A 113 -13.23 -19.57 -21.16
CA PRO A 113 -12.20 -20.38 -20.51
C PRO A 113 -11.32 -21.08 -21.54
N ASP A 114 -10.01 -21.05 -21.29
CA ASP A 114 -9.01 -21.82 -22.02
C ASP A 114 -8.49 -22.95 -21.10
N ARG A 115 -7.16 -23.08 -20.98
CA ARG A 115 -6.51 -24.08 -20.13
C ARG A 115 -6.33 -23.58 -18.69
N VAL A 116 -6.20 -24.54 -17.77
CA VAL A 116 -5.70 -24.30 -16.41
C VAL A 116 -4.19 -24.51 -16.41
N VAL A 117 -3.44 -23.52 -15.92
CA VAL A 117 -2.00 -23.60 -15.73
C VAL A 117 -1.71 -23.37 -14.26
N ASN A 118 -1.03 -24.32 -13.63
CA ASN A 118 -0.61 -24.16 -12.25
C ASN A 118 0.39 -23.00 -12.16
N GLN A 119 0.22 -22.16 -11.13
CA GLN A 119 1.19 -21.10 -10.85
C GLN A 119 2.51 -21.73 -10.41
N THR A 120 3.62 -21.13 -10.85
CA THR A 120 4.97 -21.58 -10.55
C THR A 120 5.84 -20.45 -10.04
N ASP A 121 6.76 -20.76 -9.13
CA ASP A 121 7.79 -19.84 -8.66
C ASP A 121 9.11 -20.62 -8.45
N TYR A 122 10.24 -19.93 -8.31
CA TYR A 122 11.56 -20.57 -8.22
C TYR A 122 12.46 -19.91 -7.17
N VAL A 123 13.29 -20.73 -6.52
CA VAL A 123 14.37 -20.28 -5.66
C VAL A 123 15.60 -21.13 -5.97
N GLU A 124 16.71 -20.48 -6.31
CA GLU A 124 17.91 -21.18 -6.78
C GLU A 124 17.56 -22.13 -7.95
N ALA A 125 17.91 -23.41 -7.83
CA ALA A 125 17.56 -24.43 -8.82
C ALA A 125 16.26 -25.19 -8.48
N PHE A 126 15.53 -24.79 -7.45
CA PHE A 126 14.25 -25.40 -7.09
C PHE A 126 13.10 -24.69 -7.79
N ASN A 127 12.30 -25.47 -8.51
CA ASN A 127 11.03 -25.05 -9.08
C ASN A 127 9.87 -25.50 -8.18
N PHE A 128 8.95 -24.59 -7.89
CA PHE A 128 7.78 -24.82 -7.05
C PHE A 128 6.53 -24.59 -7.88
N GLU A 129 5.68 -25.61 -7.98
CA GLU A 129 4.42 -25.55 -8.71
C GLU A 129 3.27 -25.74 -7.71
N LEU A 130 2.34 -24.79 -7.64
CA LEU A 130 1.13 -24.91 -6.82
C LEU A 130 0.13 -25.82 -7.51
N VAL A 131 0.17 -27.11 -7.15
CA VAL A 131 -0.65 -28.15 -7.80
C VAL A 131 -2.07 -28.18 -7.26
N GLU A 132 -2.25 -27.89 -5.97
CA GLU A 132 -3.57 -27.77 -5.35
C GLU A 132 -3.53 -26.70 -4.26
N CYS A 133 -4.59 -25.90 -4.17
CA CYS A 133 -4.93 -25.27 -2.91
C CYS A 133 -6.44 -25.15 -2.75
N TYR A 134 -6.98 -25.69 -1.67
CA TYR A 134 -8.41 -25.78 -1.43
C TYR A 134 -8.76 -25.56 0.03
N LYS A 135 -10.00 -25.12 0.26
CA LYS A 135 -10.60 -25.05 1.58
C LYS A 135 -11.26 -26.37 1.93
N LYS A 136 -10.97 -26.91 3.10
CA LYS A 136 -11.63 -28.07 3.70
C LYS A 136 -11.98 -27.76 5.14
N ASP A 137 -13.26 -27.77 5.47
CA ASP A 137 -13.76 -27.37 6.78
C ASP A 137 -13.26 -25.96 7.16
N ASN A 138 -12.58 -25.85 8.31
CA ASN A 138 -11.97 -24.62 8.79
C ASN A 138 -10.45 -24.56 8.47
N ARG A 139 -10.02 -25.21 7.40
CA ARG A 139 -8.62 -25.25 6.97
C ARG A 139 -8.44 -24.92 5.50
N ILE A 140 -7.32 -24.31 5.19
CA ILE A 140 -6.77 -24.22 3.83
C ILE A 140 -5.67 -25.26 3.74
N ILE A 141 -5.72 -26.09 2.72
CA ILE A 141 -4.69 -27.06 2.41
C ILE A 141 -4.10 -26.68 1.07
N CYS A 142 -2.78 -26.48 1.02
CA CYS A 142 -2.07 -26.31 -0.25
C CYS A 142 -1.01 -27.40 -0.42
N ALA A 143 -0.84 -27.83 -1.67
CA ALA A 143 0.17 -28.77 -2.11
C ALA A 143 1.07 -28.12 -3.16
N LEU A 144 2.37 -28.21 -2.94
CA LEU A 144 3.41 -27.72 -3.85
C LEU A 144 4.17 -28.91 -4.39
N LYS A 145 4.32 -28.99 -5.71
CA LYS A 145 5.29 -29.88 -6.33
C LYS A 145 6.62 -29.15 -6.39
N VAL A 146 7.64 -29.76 -5.79
CA VAL A 146 8.98 -29.20 -5.63
C VAL A 146 9.94 -30.03 -6.45
N THR A 147 10.59 -29.44 -7.44
CA THR A 147 11.57 -30.11 -8.31
C THR A 147 12.93 -29.45 -8.17
N ASN A 148 13.97 -30.22 -7.85
CA ASN A 148 15.36 -29.73 -7.86
C ASN A 148 15.96 -29.91 -9.25
N ASN A 149 16.10 -28.84 -10.03
CA ASN A 149 16.74 -28.87 -11.35
C ASN A 149 18.27 -28.70 -11.28
N GLY A 150 18.84 -28.65 -10.07
CA GLY A 150 20.24 -28.38 -9.82
C GLY A 150 21.00 -29.56 -9.22
N LYS A 151 22.05 -29.23 -8.47
CA LYS A 151 22.90 -30.21 -7.78
C LYS A 151 22.19 -30.75 -6.53
N LYS A 152 22.73 -31.80 -5.92
CA LYS A 152 22.24 -32.30 -4.63
C LYS A 152 22.30 -31.20 -3.56
N ARG A 153 21.18 -30.89 -2.91
CA ARG A 153 21.03 -29.83 -1.89
C ARG A 153 19.94 -30.19 -0.89
N ASP A 154 20.02 -29.63 0.31
CA ASP A 154 18.89 -29.70 1.25
C ASP A 154 17.98 -28.51 1.04
N LEU A 155 16.68 -28.77 1.06
CA LEU A 155 15.65 -27.75 1.08
C LEU A 155 14.92 -27.82 2.43
N LYS A 156 14.85 -26.68 3.10
CA LYS A 156 14.13 -26.51 4.36
C LYS A 156 12.98 -25.54 4.14
N MET A 157 11.77 -25.96 4.51
CA MET A 157 10.57 -25.13 4.43
C MET A 157 10.04 -24.89 5.84
N ILE A 158 9.87 -23.63 6.23
CA ILE A 158 9.61 -23.25 7.62
C ILE A 158 8.13 -22.90 7.79
N ASN A 159 7.42 -23.58 8.69
CA ASN A 159 5.96 -23.42 8.85
C ASN A 159 5.53 -21.97 9.13
N ARG A 160 6.19 -21.26 10.07
CA ARG A 160 5.89 -19.84 10.38
C ARG A 160 6.11 -18.88 9.20
N LEU A 161 6.87 -19.30 8.19
CA LEU A 161 7.14 -18.52 6.98
C LEU A 161 6.22 -18.92 5.83
N ALA A 162 5.38 -19.95 6.01
CA ALA A 162 4.25 -20.23 5.15
C ALA A 162 3.05 -19.41 5.62
N ARG A 163 2.56 -18.49 4.78
CA ARG A 163 1.55 -17.49 5.14
C ARG A 163 0.51 -17.35 4.05
N VAL A 164 -0.75 -17.22 4.42
CA VAL A 164 -1.84 -16.90 3.51
C VAL A 164 -2.43 -15.54 3.89
N TYR A 165 -2.66 -14.71 2.88
CA TYR A 165 -3.24 -13.39 2.97
C TYR A 165 -4.54 -13.33 2.18
N ASP A 166 -5.61 -12.79 2.78
CA ASP A 166 -6.83 -12.48 2.05
C ASP A 166 -6.89 -11.01 1.59
N PHE A 167 -7.90 -10.67 0.79
CA PHE A 167 -8.10 -9.30 0.27
C PHE A 167 -8.53 -8.28 1.34
N LYS A 168 -8.94 -8.72 2.54
CA LYS A 168 -9.21 -7.85 3.69
C LYS A 168 -7.95 -7.59 4.53
N GLY A 169 -6.80 -8.10 4.11
CA GLY A 169 -5.52 -7.95 4.80
C GLY A 169 -5.33 -8.93 5.96
N LYS A 170 -6.19 -9.95 6.07
CA LYS A 170 -6.07 -10.95 7.12
C LYS A 170 -4.94 -11.93 6.79
N ARG A 171 -4.13 -12.25 7.78
CA ARG A 171 -3.01 -13.18 7.67
C ARG A 171 -3.23 -14.42 8.53
N ILE A 172 -2.98 -15.60 7.97
CA ILE A 172 -2.88 -16.87 8.71
C ILE A 172 -1.58 -17.58 8.37
N GLU A 173 -1.02 -18.31 9.33
CA GLU A 173 0.25 -19.04 9.20
C GLU A 173 0.00 -20.55 9.19
N ALA A 174 0.89 -21.30 8.53
CA ALA A 174 0.77 -22.75 8.52
C ALA A 174 0.96 -23.33 9.93
N GLN A 175 0.07 -24.22 10.32
CA GLN A 175 0.13 -24.92 11.61
C GLN A 175 0.97 -26.19 11.50
N SER A 176 0.89 -26.86 10.34
CA SER A 176 1.69 -28.03 10.02
C SER A 176 2.10 -28.04 8.56
N SER A 177 3.19 -28.75 8.27
CA SER A 177 3.60 -29.04 6.91
C SER A 177 4.29 -30.39 6.80
N LYS A 178 4.44 -30.87 5.57
CA LYS A 178 5.18 -32.08 5.23
C LYS A 178 5.95 -31.83 3.94
N LEU A 179 7.25 -32.11 3.90
CA LEU A 179 8.09 -32.05 2.71
C LEU A 179 8.56 -33.48 2.37
N GLY A 180 8.00 -34.06 1.31
CA GLY A 180 8.19 -35.47 0.99
C GLY A 180 7.76 -36.36 2.16
N ARG A 181 8.69 -37.05 2.81
CA ARG A 181 8.43 -37.87 4.01
C ARG A 181 8.62 -37.16 5.35
N VAL A 182 9.16 -35.93 5.35
CA VAL A 182 9.54 -35.22 6.57
C VAL A 182 8.37 -34.33 7.01
N GLN A 183 7.91 -34.51 8.25
CA GLN A 183 6.73 -33.84 8.78
C GLN A 183 7.11 -32.82 9.87
N GLY A 184 6.39 -31.70 9.91
CA GLY A 184 6.51 -30.66 10.91
C GLY A 184 5.13 -30.30 11.47
N GLU A 185 4.81 -30.83 12.65
CA GLU A 185 3.49 -30.73 13.29
C GLU A 185 3.31 -29.49 14.19
N ALA A 186 4.18 -28.49 14.05
CA ALA A 186 4.12 -27.29 14.86
C ALA A 186 4.48 -26.04 14.05
N ARG A 187 3.99 -24.87 14.50
CA ARG A 187 4.24 -23.56 13.87
C ARG A 187 5.72 -23.25 13.61
N HIS A 188 6.62 -23.68 14.49
CA HIS A 188 8.07 -23.44 14.34
C HIS A 188 8.82 -24.60 13.68
N ALA A 189 8.11 -25.65 13.26
CA ALA A 189 8.74 -26.80 12.63
C ALA A 189 9.35 -26.41 11.28
N THR A 190 10.46 -27.08 10.96
CA THR A 190 11.24 -26.82 9.75
C THR A 190 11.51 -28.12 8.99
N PRO A 191 10.52 -28.69 8.30
CA PRO A 191 10.78 -29.85 7.45
C PRO A 191 11.92 -29.58 6.47
N THR A 192 12.94 -30.43 6.56
CA THR A 192 14.16 -30.35 5.75
C THR A 192 14.34 -31.67 5.02
N LEU A 193 14.56 -31.61 3.71
CA LEU A 193 14.77 -32.79 2.87
C LEU A 193 15.93 -32.55 1.92
N THR A 194 16.82 -33.54 1.80
CA THR A 194 17.86 -33.59 0.77
C THR A 194 17.26 -34.02 -0.56
N PHE A 195 17.37 -33.17 -1.58
CA PHE A 195 16.98 -33.48 -2.95
C PHE A 195 18.19 -33.87 -3.80
N GLN A 196 18.05 -34.94 -4.58
CA GLN A 196 18.95 -35.28 -5.68
C GLN A 196 18.64 -34.43 -6.93
N PRO A 197 19.58 -34.32 -7.89
CA PRO A 197 19.30 -33.69 -9.18
C PRO A 197 18.08 -34.31 -9.87
N ASN A 198 17.20 -33.47 -10.39
CA ASN A 198 15.91 -33.78 -11.01
C ASN A 198 14.91 -34.51 -10.11
N GLN A 199 15.16 -34.62 -8.80
CA GLN A 199 14.21 -35.20 -7.86
C GLN A 199 13.01 -34.27 -7.68
N THR A 200 11.82 -34.87 -7.65
CA THR A 200 10.57 -34.19 -7.38
C THR A 200 9.91 -34.76 -6.14
N GLU A 201 9.41 -33.90 -5.26
CA GLU A 201 8.66 -34.26 -4.07
C GLU A 201 7.45 -33.33 -3.90
N ILE A 202 6.47 -33.74 -3.10
CA ILE A 202 5.33 -32.89 -2.75
C ILE A 202 5.53 -32.30 -1.36
N ALA A 203 5.31 -31.00 -1.23
CA ALA A 203 5.18 -30.31 0.04
C ALA A 203 3.71 -29.97 0.33
N PHE A 204 3.22 -30.32 1.52
CA PHE A 204 1.86 -30.00 1.97
C PHE A 204 1.91 -28.98 3.10
N PHE A 205 1.00 -28.02 3.09
CA PHE A 205 0.82 -27.04 4.16
C PHE A 205 -0.64 -26.96 4.56
N SER A 206 -0.88 -26.88 5.87
CA SER A 206 -2.21 -26.71 6.45
C SER A 206 -2.28 -25.40 7.23
N PHE A 207 -3.29 -24.59 6.94
CA PHE A 207 -3.55 -23.31 7.58
C PHE A 207 -4.92 -23.35 8.24
N ASP A 208 -4.99 -23.05 9.53
CA ASP A 208 -6.27 -22.94 10.22
C ASP A 208 -6.91 -21.59 9.90
N ILE A 209 -8.14 -21.63 9.40
CA ILE A 209 -8.92 -20.45 9.04
C ILE A 209 -9.45 -19.81 10.33
N THR A 210 -9.34 -18.49 10.42
CA THR A 210 -9.88 -17.71 11.54
C THR A 210 -11.15 -16.98 11.09
N GLU A 211 -12.04 -16.64 12.01
CA GLU A 211 -13.36 -16.05 11.71
C GLU A 211 -13.29 -14.78 10.84
N GLY A 212 -14.03 -14.75 9.73
CA GLY A 212 -14.04 -13.61 8.80
C GLY A 212 -12.96 -13.64 7.70
N PHE A 213 -12.18 -14.71 7.60
CA PHE A 213 -11.29 -14.97 6.45
C PHE A 213 -12.12 -15.21 5.19
N THR A 214 -11.76 -14.58 4.08
CA THR A 214 -12.57 -14.65 2.84
C THR A 214 -12.43 -15.98 2.09
N SER A 215 -13.30 -16.21 1.12
CA SER A 215 -13.23 -17.36 0.20
C SER A 215 -12.19 -17.20 -0.92
N ARG A 216 -11.43 -16.11 -0.93
CA ARG A 216 -10.44 -15.79 -1.97
C ARG A 216 -9.16 -15.29 -1.35
N ILE A 217 -8.08 -16.03 -1.59
CA ILE A 217 -6.74 -15.69 -1.15
C ILE A 217 -6.15 -14.64 -2.09
N LYS A 218 -5.64 -13.55 -1.52
CA LYS A 218 -4.83 -12.57 -2.25
C LYS A 218 -3.44 -13.10 -2.57
N MET A 219 -2.80 -13.73 -1.59
CA MET A 219 -1.43 -14.22 -1.72
C MET A 219 -1.15 -15.38 -0.76
N ILE A 220 -0.37 -16.35 -1.22
CA ILE A 220 0.28 -17.37 -0.40
C ILE A 220 1.78 -17.17 -0.53
N GLU A 221 2.48 -17.17 0.58
CA GLU A 221 3.92 -16.96 0.68
C GLU A 221 4.54 -18.16 1.40
N PHE A 222 5.69 -18.66 0.93
CA PHE A 222 6.48 -19.65 1.64
C PHE A 222 7.95 -19.23 1.71
N GLY A 223 8.47 -19.07 2.93
CA GLY A 223 9.91 -18.93 3.16
C GLY A 223 10.63 -20.27 3.10
N VAL A 224 11.72 -20.33 2.33
CA VAL A 224 12.54 -21.52 2.12
C VAL A 224 14.02 -21.23 2.38
N GLU A 225 14.75 -22.26 2.79
CA GLU A 225 16.21 -22.24 2.97
C GLU A 225 16.81 -23.38 2.14
N VAL A 226 17.73 -23.05 1.24
CA VAL A 226 18.51 -23.99 0.45
C VAL A 226 19.90 -24.10 1.07
N LEU A 227 20.30 -25.33 1.41
CA LEU A 227 21.56 -25.62 2.09
C LEU A 227 22.48 -26.47 1.22
N GLU A 228 23.76 -26.12 1.21
CA GLU A 228 24.83 -26.97 0.71
C GLU A 228 25.81 -27.31 1.83
N ILE A 229 26.00 -28.62 2.07
CA ILE A 229 27.06 -29.10 2.96
C ILE A 229 28.36 -29.15 2.15
N THR A 230 29.18 -28.09 2.23
CA THR A 230 30.59 -28.12 1.84
C THR A 230 31.48 -28.04 3.09
N TYR A 231 32.79 -27.74 2.96
CA TYR A 231 33.67 -27.49 4.11
C TYR A 231 33.22 -26.27 4.97
N GLY A 232 32.17 -25.56 4.55
CA GLY A 232 31.31 -24.70 5.38
C GLY A 232 29.83 -24.89 5.03
N LEU A 233 28.92 -24.44 5.89
CA LEU A 233 27.48 -24.41 5.62
C LEU A 233 27.17 -23.20 4.72
N ASP A 234 26.89 -23.43 3.43
CA ASP A 234 26.36 -22.39 2.55
C ASP A 234 24.83 -22.41 2.63
N LEU A 235 24.25 -21.29 3.10
CA LEU A 235 22.81 -21.09 3.33
C LEU A 235 22.30 -20.00 2.40
N LYS A 236 21.32 -20.33 1.57
CA LYS A 236 20.57 -19.38 0.73
C LYS A 236 19.12 -19.35 1.16
N THR A 237 18.59 -18.16 1.46
CA THR A 237 17.18 -17.98 1.81
C THR A 237 16.42 -17.52 0.57
N GLY A 238 15.20 -18.04 0.39
CA GLY A 238 14.29 -17.58 -0.65
C GLY A 238 12.86 -17.47 -0.16
N ASN A 239 12.03 -16.86 -0.98
CA ASN A 239 10.61 -16.63 -0.71
C ASN A 239 9.86 -16.89 -2.02
N ILE A 240 8.90 -17.82 -1.97
CA ILE A 240 8.04 -18.13 -3.11
C ILE A 240 6.61 -17.65 -2.87
N GLN A 241 5.94 -17.18 -3.92
CA GLN A 241 4.61 -16.59 -3.83
C GLN A 241 3.66 -17.09 -4.91
N PHE A 242 2.42 -17.32 -4.51
CA PHE A 242 1.28 -17.60 -5.39
C PHE A 242 0.18 -16.60 -5.10
N ARG A 243 -0.55 -16.15 -6.11
CA ARG A 243 -1.47 -15.02 -5.99
C ARG A 243 -2.88 -15.39 -6.43
N ASP A 244 -3.84 -14.69 -5.87
CA ASP A 244 -5.21 -14.64 -6.34
C ASP A 244 -5.89 -16.02 -6.54
N ILE A 245 -5.97 -16.80 -5.45
CA ILE A 245 -6.53 -18.15 -5.46
C ILE A 245 -7.97 -18.10 -4.94
N SER A 246 -8.92 -18.45 -5.81
CA SER A 246 -10.33 -18.59 -5.46
C SER A 246 -10.65 -19.99 -4.94
N PHE A 247 -11.54 -20.05 -3.93
CA PHE A 247 -12.17 -21.30 -3.48
C PHE A 247 -13.60 -21.48 -4.00
N ASP A 248 -14.22 -20.42 -4.53
CA ASP A 248 -15.61 -20.43 -5.00
C ASP A 248 -15.71 -20.93 -6.45
N ASN A 249 -15.09 -22.06 -6.77
CA ASN A 249 -14.80 -22.42 -8.16
C ASN A 249 -15.89 -23.29 -8.79
N THR A 250 -16.10 -23.16 -10.10
CA THR A 250 -17.07 -24.00 -10.82
C THR A 250 -16.55 -25.42 -11.05
N LYS A 251 -17.49 -26.39 -11.12
CA LYS A 251 -17.16 -27.75 -11.58
C LYS A 251 -16.73 -27.77 -13.05
N GLU A 252 -17.48 -27.07 -13.89
CA GLU A 252 -17.21 -26.94 -15.32
C GLU A 252 -17.02 -25.47 -15.70
N PRO A 253 -15.88 -25.09 -16.32
CA PRO A 253 -15.66 -23.73 -16.78
C PRO A 253 -16.56 -23.46 -18.00
N ALA A 254 -17.23 -22.32 -18.02
CA ALA A 254 -18.17 -21.94 -19.07
C ALA A 254 -17.89 -20.54 -19.57
N LYS A 255 -18.17 -20.30 -20.86
CA LYS A 255 -18.13 -18.95 -21.45
C LYS A 255 -19.10 -18.05 -20.68
N SER A 256 -18.62 -16.89 -20.24
CA SER A 256 -19.42 -15.86 -19.58
C SER A 256 -19.37 -14.55 -20.36
N GLU A 257 -20.42 -13.73 -20.24
CA GLU A 257 -20.47 -12.40 -20.84
C GLU A 257 -21.22 -11.41 -19.94
N LEU A 258 -20.81 -10.14 -19.98
CA LEU A 258 -21.49 -9.03 -19.31
C LEU A 258 -21.54 -7.81 -20.22
N ILE A 259 -22.68 -7.12 -20.23
CA ILE A 259 -22.89 -5.88 -20.98
C ILE A 259 -22.97 -4.72 -19.99
N SER A 260 -22.28 -3.63 -20.26
CA SER A 260 -22.32 -2.41 -19.46
C SER A 260 -23.71 -1.77 -19.48
N SER A 261 -23.96 -0.86 -18.54
CA SER A 261 -25.05 0.10 -18.67
C SER A 261 -24.85 0.99 -19.91
N ASN A 262 -25.94 1.61 -20.35
CA ASN A 262 -25.91 2.57 -21.45
C ASN A 262 -25.10 3.82 -21.08
N LEU A 263 -24.28 4.30 -22.00
CA LEU A 263 -23.31 5.37 -21.78
C LEU A 263 -23.50 6.49 -22.81
N LYS A 264 -23.46 7.73 -22.30
CA LYS A 264 -23.27 8.91 -23.12
C LYS A 264 -21.78 9.22 -23.23
N LEU A 265 -21.27 9.25 -24.46
CA LEU A 265 -19.87 9.55 -24.76
C LEU A 265 -19.80 10.81 -25.60
N ASP A 266 -18.86 11.69 -25.28
CA ASP A 266 -18.53 12.88 -26.05
C ASP A 266 -17.01 13.08 -26.05
N ILE A 267 -16.32 12.28 -26.88
CA ILE A 267 -14.86 12.32 -27.04
C ILE A 267 -14.56 12.83 -28.45
N GLY A 268 -13.81 13.91 -28.60
CA GLY A 268 -13.46 14.47 -29.91
C GLY A 268 -12.89 15.89 -29.87
N VAL A 269 -12.41 16.39 -31.02
CA VAL A 269 -11.59 17.60 -31.14
C VAL A 269 -12.39 18.91 -31.26
N GLU A 270 -13.65 18.99 -30.83
CA GLU A 270 -14.43 20.24 -30.97
C GLU A 270 -14.40 21.14 -29.72
N THR A 271 -13.86 22.34 -29.96
CA THR A 271 -13.71 23.48 -29.07
C THR A 271 -15.05 24.21 -28.84
N SER A 272 -15.79 23.81 -27.81
CA SER A 272 -16.56 24.76 -26.98
C SER A 272 -16.86 24.11 -25.63
N ARG A 273 -15.94 24.21 -24.68
CA ARG A 273 -16.24 23.86 -23.30
C ARG A 273 -17.22 24.91 -22.77
N ALA A 274 -18.36 24.46 -22.22
CA ALA A 274 -19.17 25.32 -21.37
C ALA A 274 -18.24 25.89 -20.28
N VAL A 275 -18.29 27.20 -20.08
CA VAL A 275 -17.47 27.89 -19.08
C VAL A 275 -18.37 28.17 -17.88
N ASP A 276 -18.14 27.44 -16.80
CA ASP A 276 -18.57 27.87 -15.47
C ASP A 276 -17.42 28.62 -14.81
N ASN A 277 -17.72 29.72 -14.14
CA ASN A 277 -16.76 30.52 -13.37
C ASN A 277 -17.22 30.75 -11.91
N LYS A 278 -18.28 30.09 -11.47
CA LYS A 278 -18.81 30.22 -10.10
C LYS A 278 -18.39 29.00 -9.28
N PRO A 279 -17.84 29.19 -8.07
CA PRO A 279 -17.52 28.06 -7.21
C PRO A 279 -18.77 27.52 -6.50
N PRO A 280 -18.74 26.24 -6.05
CA PRO A 280 -19.80 25.65 -5.24
C PRO A 280 -20.09 26.42 -3.94
N LYS A 281 -21.30 26.26 -3.39
CA LYS A 281 -21.69 26.80 -2.07
C LYS A 281 -21.82 25.69 -1.06
N VAL A 282 -21.26 25.87 0.13
CA VAL A 282 -21.30 24.90 1.25
C VAL A 282 -22.02 25.53 2.45
N ASN A 283 -22.97 24.81 3.05
CA ASN A 283 -23.67 25.22 4.27
C ASN A 283 -23.66 24.09 5.30
N PHE A 284 -23.32 24.40 6.55
CA PHE A 284 -23.26 23.42 7.64
C PHE A 284 -24.55 23.39 8.46
N THR A 285 -25.11 22.20 8.69
CA THR A 285 -26.33 21.99 9.46
C THR A 285 -26.07 21.39 10.84
N ASN A 286 -25.00 20.61 11.01
CA ASN A 286 -24.62 20.05 12.31
C ASN A 286 -23.13 19.64 12.35
N PRO A 287 -22.31 20.11 13.29
CA PRO A 287 -22.54 21.32 14.06
C PRO A 287 -22.70 22.53 13.11
N VAL A 288 -23.41 23.56 13.56
CA VAL A 288 -23.53 24.80 12.78
C VAL A 288 -22.20 25.54 12.86
N LEU A 289 -21.38 25.43 11.80
CA LEU A 289 -20.10 26.12 11.71
C LEU A 289 -20.31 27.53 11.17
N VAL A 290 -19.80 28.53 11.90
CA VAL A 290 -19.92 29.95 11.57
C VAL A 290 -18.52 30.55 11.45
N LYS A 291 -18.29 31.39 10.43
CA LYS A 291 -17.01 32.10 10.28
C LYS A 291 -16.74 32.97 11.51
N ASP A 292 -15.47 33.00 11.93
CA ASP A 292 -14.92 33.79 13.04
C ASP A 292 -15.41 33.42 14.45
N PHE A 293 -16.34 32.48 14.60
CA PHE A 293 -16.85 32.04 15.90
C PHE A 293 -16.61 30.54 16.13
N PRO A 294 -15.80 30.16 17.15
CA PRO A 294 -15.52 28.77 17.42
C PRO A 294 -16.77 28.03 17.92
N SER A 295 -17.22 27.03 17.18
CA SER A 295 -18.26 26.10 17.63
C SER A 295 -17.72 25.22 18.77
N LYS A 296 -18.53 24.84 19.76
CA LYS A 296 -18.08 24.00 20.88
C LYS A 296 -18.72 22.61 20.81
N VAL A 297 -17.91 21.58 21.02
CA VAL A 297 -18.35 20.18 21.04
C VAL A 297 -17.71 19.43 22.20
N GLN A 298 -18.35 18.33 22.62
CA GLN A 298 -18.00 17.59 23.84
C GLN A 298 -17.44 16.20 23.57
N THR A 299 -17.36 15.81 22.29
CA THR A 299 -16.84 14.53 21.85
C THR A 299 -15.67 14.76 20.91
N GLU A 300 -14.67 13.88 21.01
CA GLU A 300 -13.47 13.86 20.15
C GLU A 300 -13.81 13.53 18.69
N GLU A 301 -14.91 12.83 18.46
CA GLU A 301 -15.45 12.51 17.14
C GLU A 301 -16.76 13.24 16.95
N ILE A 302 -16.87 13.97 15.84
CA ILE A 302 -18.10 14.66 15.45
C ILE A 302 -18.48 14.29 14.02
N MET A 303 -19.78 14.14 13.79
CA MET A 303 -20.33 13.99 12.45
C MET A 303 -20.73 15.35 11.92
N VAL A 304 -19.98 15.85 10.93
CA VAL A 304 -20.28 17.10 10.23
C VAL A 304 -21.25 16.82 9.10
N ARG A 305 -22.37 17.55 9.11
CA ARG A 305 -23.44 17.49 8.12
C ARG A 305 -23.67 18.84 7.51
N GLY A 306 -24.07 18.85 6.25
CA GLY A 306 -24.38 20.07 5.54
C GLY A 306 -24.95 19.83 4.16
N LYS A 307 -25.01 20.90 3.38
CA LYS A 307 -25.44 20.89 1.99
C LYS A 307 -24.42 21.59 1.12
N VAL A 308 -24.04 20.95 0.01
CA VAL A 308 -23.20 21.52 -1.03
C VAL A 308 -24.00 21.62 -2.32
N SER A 309 -23.92 22.75 -3.01
CA SER A 309 -24.70 23.00 -4.23
C SER A 309 -23.91 23.80 -5.26
N ASP A 310 -24.08 23.42 -6.52
CA ASP A 310 -23.54 24.12 -7.69
C ASP A 310 -24.51 24.01 -8.89
N GLU A 311 -24.54 25.01 -9.77
CA GLU A 311 -25.44 25.06 -10.94
C GLU A 311 -25.15 23.92 -11.94
N ASN A 312 -23.90 23.46 -12.02
CA ASN A 312 -23.40 22.44 -12.94
C ASN A 312 -23.05 21.11 -12.26
N GLY A 313 -23.17 21.09 -10.93
CA GLY A 313 -22.97 19.93 -10.09
C GLY A 313 -21.58 19.89 -9.47
N VAL A 314 -21.55 19.30 -8.29
CA VAL A 314 -20.34 19.22 -7.45
C VAL A 314 -19.54 18.00 -7.89
N TYR A 315 -18.26 18.21 -8.16
CA TYR A 315 -17.30 17.14 -8.44
C TYR A 315 -16.75 16.55 -7.14
N GLU A 316 -16.42 17.42 -6.18
CA GLU A 316 -15.74 17.03 -4.95
C GLU A 316 -16.12 17.94 -3.78
N LEU A 317 -16.24 17.38 -2.58
CA LEU A 317 -16.27 18.10 -1.30
C LEU A 317 -15.33 17.38 -0.35
N THR A 318 -14.39 18.12 0.25
CA THR A 318 -13.50 17.61 1.28
C THR A 318 -13.62 18.43 2.57
N LEU A 319 -13.52 17.71 3.70
CA LEU A 319 -13.41 18.27 5.04
C LEU A 319 -12.10 17.76 5.65
N ASN A 320 -11.19 18.67 6.03
CA ASN A 320 -9.84 18.35 6.48
C ASN A 320 -9.09 17.41 5.52
N GLY A 321 -9.33 17.54 4.21
CA GLY A 321 -8.74 16.71 3.17
C GLY A 321 -9.38 15.32 2.99
N MET A 322 -10.46 15.02 3.70
CA MET A 322 -11.23 13.78 3.53
C MET A 322 -12.47 14.01 2.68
N ASN A 323 -12.69 13.17 1.66
CA ASN A 323 -13.89 13.22 0.82
C ASN A 323 -15.17 13.01 1.65
N ALA A 324 -16.13 13.93 1.52
CA ALA A 324 -17.45 13.79 2.09
C ALA A 324 -18.37 13.03 1.13
N SER A 325 -19.17 12.10 1.65
CA SER A 325 -20.18 11.41 0.86
C SER A 325 -21.32 12.39 0.55
N ILE A 326 -21.55 12.71 -0.72
CA ILE A 326 -22.62 13.61 -1.18
C ILE A 326 -23.74 12.78 -1.79
N ASN A 327 -24.99 13.01 -1.35
CA ASN A 327 -26.17 12.37 -1.95
C ASN A 327 -26.70 13.16 -3.17
N GLU A 328 -27.69 12.61 -3.87
CA GLU A 328 -28.27 13.23 -5.08
C GLU A 328 -28.87 14.64 -4.85
N ASN A 329 -29.24 14.96 -3.60
CA ASN A 329 -29.81 16.26 -3.22
C ASN A 329 -28.75 17.28 -2.76
N GLY A 330 -27.47 16.89 -2.77
CA GLY A 330 -26.35 17.71 -2.30
C GLY A 330 -26.12 17.69 -0.79
N ASP A 331 -26.84 16.86 -0.03
CA ASP A 331 -26.55 16.72 1.40
C ASP A 331 -25.31 15.85 1.57
N PHE A 332 -24.47 16.22 2.54
CA PHE A 332 -23.24 15.49 2.85
C PHE A 332 -23.11 15.17 4.32
N GLU A 333 -22.35 14.12 4.60
CA GLU A 333 -21.88 13.75 5.93
C GLU A 333 -20.40 13.36 5.90
N SER A 334 -19.67 13.71 6.98
CA SER A 334 -18.27 13.35 7.15
C SER A 334 -17.90 13.32 8.64
N ASP A 335 -17.17 12.29 9.05
CA ASP A 335 -16.65 12.16 10.42
C ASP A 335 -15.36 12.97 10.57
N ILE A 336 -15.29 13.84 11.58
CA ILE A 336 -14.13 14.67 11.91
C ILE A 336 -13.68 14.36 13.34
N TYR A 337 -12.37 14.09 13.49
CA TYR A 337 -11.72 13.91 14.78
C TYR A 337 -11.07 15.21 15.23
N LEU A 338 -11.17 15.50 16.53
CA LEU A 338 -10.73 16.74 17.15
C LEU A 338 -9.75 16.45 18.28
N ALA A 339 -8.65 17.22 18.35
CA ALA A 339 -7.78 17.26 19.52
C ALA A 339 -8.45 18.08 20.63
N GLU A 340 -8.15 17.80 21.90
CA GLU A 340 -8.66 18.63 23.01
C GLU A 340 -8.22 20.10 22.82
N GLY A 341 -9.16 21.04 22.96
CA GLY A 341 -8.92 22.47 22.74
C GLY A 341 -9.30 22.94 21.34
N ASN A 342 -8.54 23.89 20.79
CA ASN A 342 -8.86 24.56 19.51
C ASN A 342 -8.48 23.69 18.31
N ASN A 343 -9.41 23.57 17.36
CA ASN A 343 -9.25 22.85 16.10
C ASN A 343 -9.76 23.71 14.95
N ASN A 344 -9.32 23.38 13.74
CA ASN A 344 -9.82 23.96 12.50
C ASN A 344 -10.44 22.87 11.62
N ILE A 345 -11.53 23.21 10.95
CA ILE A 345 -12.18 22.42 9.91
C ILE A 345 -11.94 23.18 8.60
N TYR A 346 -11.06 22.63 7.76
CA TYR A 346 -10.81 23.09 6.41
C TYR A 346 -11.83 22.45 5.45
N VAL A 347 -12.41 23.26 4.59
CA VAL A 347 -13.51 22.89 3.70
C VAL A 347 -13.09 23.24 2.29
N ARG A 348 -13.07 22.28 1.37
CA ARG A 348 -12.85 22.54 -0.06
C ARG A 348 -13.93 21.86 -0.89
N ALA A 349 -14.64 22.62 -1.71
CA ALA A 349 -15.61 22.08 -2.67
C ALA A 349 -15.26 22.51 -4.09
N VAL A 350 -15.33 21.58 -5.04
CA VAL A 350 -14.97 21.77 -6.45
C VAL A 350 -16.15 21.36 -7.33
N ASP A 351 -16.46 22.15 -8.35
CA ASP A 351 -17.44 21.81 -9.38
C ASP A 351 -16.84 20.95 -10.51
N LYS A 352 -17.66 20.54 -11.48
CA LYS A 352 -17.20 19.77 -12.65
C LYS A 352 -16.37 20.56 -13.66
N TYR A 353 -16.23 21.87 -13.46
CA TYR A 353 -15.50 22.80 -14.32
C TYR A 353 -14.23 23.35 -13.64
N ASN A 354 -13.86 22.80 -12.49
CA ASN A 354 -12.70 23.12 -11.67
C ASN A 354 -12.75 24.49 -10.96
N ASN A 355 -13.94 25.09 -10.77
CA ASN A 355 -14.09 26.18 -9.81
C ASN A 355 -14.15 25.63 -8.40
N ALA A 356 -13.44 26.26 -7.47
CA ALA A 356 -13.31 25.79 -6.11
C ALA A 356 -13.64 26.88 -5.08
N VAL A 357 -14.20 26.46 -3.96
CA VAL A 357 -14.30 27.25 -2.73
C VAL A 357 -13.47 26.59 -1.65
N GLU A 358 -12.68 27.38 -0.93
CA GLU A 358 -11.81 26.94 0.16
C GLU A 358 -12.06 27.83 1.40
N GLU A 359 -12.49 27.22 2.50
CA GLU A 359 -12.87 27.93 3.73
C GLU A 359 -12.38 27.20 4.98
N THR A 360 -12.18 27.95 6.07
CA THR A 360 -11.76 27.39 7.36
C THR A 360 -12.73 27.82 8.46
N TYR A 361 -13.12 26.88 9.30
CA TYR A 361 -14.02 27.08 10.43
C TYR A 361 -13.34 26.61 11.72
N SER A 362 -13.38 27.42 12.78
CA SER A 362 -12.82 27.01 14.07
C SER A 362 -13.83 26.21 14.90
N ILE A 363 -13.35 25.20 15.59
CA ILE A 363 -14.13 24.36 16.50
C ILE A 363 -13.31 24.03 17.75
N VAL A 364 -13.96 23.98 18.90
CA VAL A 364 -13.32 23.76 20.19
C VAL A 364 -13.91 22.50 20.82
N TYR A 365 -13.07 21.50 21.01
CA TYR A 365 -13.42 20.28 21.71
C TYR A 365 -13.08 20.43 23.20
N GLN A 366 -14.11 20.34 24.06
CA GLN A 366 -13.98 20.38 25.52
C GLN A 366 -14.67 19.15 26.13
N PRO A 367 -13.92 18.12 26.57
CA PRO A 367 -14.50 16.90 27.12
C PRO A 367 -15.26 17.14 28.42
N MET A 368 -16.33 16.38 28.66
CA MET A 368 -17.02 16.39 29.96
C MET A 368 -16.15 15.74 31.04
N VAL A 369 -15.81 16.49 32.09
CA VAL A 369 -15.05 16.00 33.25
C VAL A 369 -15.84 14.91 33.99
N LYS A 370 -15.31 13.68 34.03
CA LYS A 370 -15.82 12.60 34.89
C LYS A 370 -15.29 12.78 36.32
N GLN A 371 -16.19 12.94 37.29
CA GLN A 371 -15.85 12.98 38.71
C GLN A 371 -15.47 11.59 39.24
N ASN A 372 -14.35 11.55 39.98
CA ASN A 372 -13.94 10.58 40.99
C ASN A 372 -13.66 9.13 40.58
N GLN A 373 -12.37 8.73 40.65
CA GLN A 373 -11.90 7.71 41.59
C GLN A 373 -10.37 7.75 41.79
N ARG A 374 -9.99 8.31 42.97
CA ARG A 374 -8.84 8.03 43.85
C ARG A 374 -7.39 7.97 43.32
N GLN A 375 -6.68 9.03 43.71
CA GLN A 375 -5.26 9.14 44.09
C GLN A 375 -4.58 7.87 44.61
N THR A 376 -3.32 7.67 44.19
CA THR A 376 -2.18 7.62 45.13
C THR A 376 -0.97 8.37 44.56
N THR A 377 -0.47 9.30 45.35
CA THR A 377 0.77 10.08 45.22
C THR A 377 2.02 9.21 45.28
N ILE A 378 3.00 9.41 44.38
CA ILE A 378 4.44 9.35 44.71
C ILE A 378 5.22 10.43 43.92
N LYS A 379 5.75 11.37 44.71
CA LYS A 379 7.01 12.12 44.67
C LYS A 379 7.75 12.34 43.33
N ASN A 380 8.03 13.63 43.12
CA ASN A 380 9.13 14.17 42.30
C ASN A 380 10.44 13.42 42.55
N ASN A 381 10.99 12.83 41.50
CA ASN A 381 12.43 12.66 41.36
C ASN A 381 12.87 13.36 40.07
N ASP A 382 13.87 14.20 40.27
CA ASP A 382 14.71 14.93 39.32
C ASP A 382 15.09 14.09 38.08
N PRO A 383 15.00 14.60 36.83
CA PRO A 383 15.46 13.88 35.64
C PRO A 383 17.00 13.92 35.47
N SER A 384 17.75 14.49 36.40
CA SER A 384 19.20 14.37 36.38
C SER A 384 19.63 13.00 36.93
N MET A 385 19.97 12.09 36.01
CA MET A 385 20.83 10.90 36.13
C MET A 385 20.26 9.78 35.27
N LEU A 386 20.30 10.00 33.95
CA LEU A 386 20.32 8.90 33.00
C LEU A 386 21.72 8.29 33.09
N ASP A 387 21.82 7.07 33.63
CA ASP A 387 23.06 6.29 33.61
C ASP A 387 23.61 6.23 32.18
N GLU A 388 24.79 6.81 31.96
CA GLU A 388 25.56 6.80 30.70
C GLU A 388 25.90 5.38 30.18
N LYS A 389 25.47 4.32 30.87
CA LYS A 389 25.77 2.93 30.53
C LYS A 389 24.69 2.21 29.71
N SER A 390 23.46 2.73 29.60
CA SER A 390 22.40 2.06 28.83
C SER A 390 22.21 2.59 27.40
N ALA A 391 22.96 3.61 26.98
CA ALA A 391 22.89 4.23 25.65
C ALA A 391 24.06 3.85 24.74
N LYS A 392 24.60 2.62 24.87
CA LYS A 392 25.80 2.17 24.15
C LYS A 392 25.58 1.04 23.12
N GLU A 393 24.37 0.83 22.62
CA GLU A 393 24.04 -0.39 21.87
C GLU A 393 23.54 -0.16 20.43
N GLY A 394 24.21 0.67 19.63
CA GLY A 394 23.95 0.74 18.18
C GLY A 394 24.66 1.87 17.45
N LYS A 395 25.26 1.61 16.29
CA LYS A 395 25.84 2.65 15.42
C LYS A 395 24.74 3.35 14.62
N TYR A 396 25.02 4.55 14.13
CA TYR A 396 24.13 5.29 13.24
C TYR A 396 24.69 5.29 11.83
N TYR A 397 23.93 4.71 10.91
CA TYR A 397 24.20 4.66 9.49
C TYR A 397 23.26 5.61 8.75
N ALA A 398 23.73 6.20 7.65
CA ALA A 398 22.89 6.99 6.77
C ALA A 398 23.22 6.77 5.29
N LEU A 399 22.17 6.71 4.46
CA LEU A 399 22.26 6.79 3.01
C LEU A 399 21.54 8.07 2.57
N LEU A 400 22.30 9.05 2.09
CA LEU A 400 21.79 10.33 1.65
C LEU A 400 21.87 10.43 0.14
N ILE A 401 20.73 10.60 -0.53
CA ILE A 401 20.61 10.61 -1.98
C ILE A 401 20.01 11.95 -2.39
N GLY A 402 20.76 12.72 -3.19
CA GLY A 402 20.25 13.92 -3.85
C GLY A 402 20.38 13.76 -5.36
N VAL A 403 19.30 13.88 -6.11
CA VAL A 403 19.30 13.77 -7.58
C VAL A 403 18.95 15.11 -8.19
N SER A 404 19.95 15.76 -8.79
CA SER A 404 19.81 17.06 -9.44
C SER A 404 19.92 16.98 -10.96
N GLU A 405 20.65 15.98 -11.47
CA GLU A 405 20.99 15.87 -12.89
C GLU A 405 20.37 14.62 -13.51
N TYR A 406 19.69 14.82 -14.65
CA TYR A 406 19.02 13.80 -15.45
C TYR A 406 19.51 13.90 -16.90
N PRO A 407 20.16 12.86 -17.46
CA PRO A 407 20.61 12.88 -18.86
C PRO A 407 19.47 12.83 -19.89
N ASP A 408 18.27 12.36 -19.52
CA ASP A 408 17.10 12.40 -20.41
C ASP A 408 16.58 13.84 -20.51
N PRO A 409 16.59 14.47 -21.70
CA PRO A 409 16.15 15.86 -21.87
C PRO A 409 14.66 16.07 -21.59
N GLU A 410 13.85 15.00 -21.51
CA GLU A 410 12.44 15.08 -21.15
C GLU A 410 12.19 15.15 -19.63
N ILE A 411 13.24 14.98 -18.81
CA ILE A 411 13.21 15.15 -17.37
C ILE A 411 14.01 16.40 -17.02
N MET A 412 13.37 17.37 -16.37
CA MET A 412 14.01 18.64 -16.02
C MET A 412 15.03 18.45 -14.88
N ASN A 413 16.20 19.07 -14.98
CA ASN A 413 17.17 19.11 -13.88
C ASN A 413 16.66 19.96 -12.70
N LEU A 414 17.15 19.66 -11.50
CA LEU A 414 16.81 20.33 -10.24
C LEU A 414 18.05 20.96 -9.61
N ASP A 415 17.93 22.14 -9.02
CA ASP A 415 19.10 22.88 -8.52
C ASP A 415 19.43 22.55 -7.05
N GLN A 416 18.44 22.15 -6.25
CA GLN A 416 18.59 22.03 -4.79
C GLN A 416 18.85 20.62 -4.20
N PRO A 417 18.37 19.50 -4.77
CA PRO A 417 18.41 18.19 -4.10
C PRO A 417 19.78 17.75 -3.59
N VAL A 418 20.84 17.92 -4.39
CA VAL A 418 22.22 17.62 -3.96
C VAL A 418 22.67 18.54 -2.83
N SER A 419 22.34 19.84 -2.89
CA SER A 419 22.69 20.81 -1.84
C SER A 419 21.98 20.49 -0.52
N ASP A 420 20.72 20.09 -0.57
CA ASP A 420 19.96 19.79 0.64
C ASP A 420 20.40 18.48 1.30
N ALA A 421 20.73 17.46 0.50
CA ALA A 421 21.38 16.24 0.98
C ALA A 421 22.73 16.55 1.66
N GLU A 422 23.52 17.48 1.10
CA GLU A 422 24.81 17.91 1.67
C GLU A 422 24.65 18.68 2.99
N LYS A 423 23.64 19.54 3.11
CA LYS A 423 23.31 20.23 4.39
C LYS A 423 22.93 19.23 5.47
N LEU A 424 22.12 18.22 5.13
CA LEU A 424 21.76 17.17 6.06
C LEU A 424 22.97 16.30 6.44
N TYR A 425 23.83 15.93 5.48
CA TYR A 425 25.10 15.24 5.73
C TYR A 425 25.95 15.98 6.78
N ASN A 426 26.15 17.28 6.58
CA ASN A 426 26.93 18.10 7.48
C ASN A 426 26.29 18.20 8.86
N THR A 427 24.97 18.35 8.93
CA THR A 427 24.23 18.44 10.19
C THR A 427 24.33 17.13 10.99
N LEU A 428 24.09 15.99 10.35
CA LEU A 428 24.15 14.67 10.98
C LEU A 428 25.56 14.33 11.48
N THR A 429 26.58 14.57 10.65
CA THR A 429 27.96 14.20 10.99
C THR A 429 28.65 15.15 11.97
N THR A 430 28.17 16.39 12.07
CA THR A 430 28.72 17.39 13.00
C THR A 430 28.00 17.39 14.33
N ASN A 431 26.66 17.39 14.33
CA ASN A 431 25.87 17.63 15.53
C ASN A 431 25.33 16.35 16.17
N TYR A 432 25.29 15.23 15.44
CA TYR A 432 24.70 13.97 15.89
C TYR A 432 25.71 12.82 15.82
N THR A 433 25.36 11.67 16.40
CA THR A 433 26.22 10.49 16.52
C THR A 433 26.34 9.68 15.23
N PHE A 434 26.21 10.31 14.06
CA PHE A 434 26.48 9.70 12.75
C PHE A 434 27.96 9.88 12.43
N ASP A 435 28.74 8.81 12.51
CA ASP A 435 30.17 8.86 12.13
C ASP A 435 30.31 8.90 10.62
N LYS A 436 31.29 9.67 10.13
CA LYS A 436 31.47 9.92 8.69
C LYS A 436 31.66 8.64 7.89
N GLU A 437 32.34 7.63 8.45
CA GLU A 437 32.49 6.32 7.80
C GLU A 437 31.18 5.52 7.62
N ASN A 438 30.14 5.87 8.37
CA ASN A 438 28.84 5.19 8.33
C ASN A 438 27.79 5.98 7.54
N VAL A 439 28.15 7.13 6.96
CA VAL A 439 27.27 7.98 6.16
C VAL A 439 27.73 7.98 4.70
N THR A 440 26.92 7.38 3.83
CA THR A 440 27.13 7.43 2.38
C THR A 440 26.32 8.55 1.78
N PHE A 441 26.97 9.41 0.99
CA PHE A 441 26.31 10.49 0.24
C PHE A 441 26.47 10.26 -1.26
N LEU A 442 25.35 10.05 -1.95
CA LEU A 442 25.28 9.84 -3.40
C LEU A 442 24.74 11.10 -4.09
N LYS A 443 25.50 11.63 -5.05
CA LYS A 443 25.15 12.82 -5.85
C LYS A 443 24.71 12.40 -7.25
N SER A 444 23.45 12.64 -7.59
CA SER A 444 22.80 12.20 -8.83
C SER A 444 23.08 10.74 -9.21
N PRO A 445 22.93 9.77 -8.28
CA PRO A 445 23.23 8.38 -8.58
C PRO A 445 22.23 7.75 -9.53
N THR A 446 22.72 6.76 -10.27
CA THR A 446 21.93 5.81 -11.05
C THR A 446 21.19 4.83 -10.16
N ARG A 447 20.20 4.13 -10.72
CA ARG A 447 19.46 3.07 -10.03
C ARG A 447 20.39 1.98 -9.48
N GLU A 448 21.40 1.59 -10.25
CA GLU A 448 22.36 0.55 -9.87
C GLU A 448 23.19 0.97 -8.65
N GLU A 449 23.65 2.22 -8.60
CA GLU A 449 24.43 2.73 -7.47
C GLU A 449 23.61 2.78 -6.18
N ILE A 450 22.35 3.23 -6.25
CA ILE A 450 21.45 3.24 -5.09
C ILE A 450 21.22 1.82 -4.57
N ILE A 451 20.91 0.88 -5.46
CA ILE A 451 20.65 -0.53 -5.11
C ILE A 451 21.89 -1.20 -4.53
N SER A 452 23.04 -1.00 -5.17
CA SER A 452 24.32 -1.58 -4.72
C SER A 452 24.68 -1.10 -3.31
N GLU A 453 24.41 0.17 -3.01
CA GLU A 453 24.67 0.73 -1.69
C GLU A 453 23.68 0.23 -0.64
N LEU A 454 22.38 0.11 -0.97
CA LEU A 454 21.40 -0.53 -0.10
C LEU A 454 21.75 -2.00 0.19
N ASP A 455 22.22 -2.75 -0.82
CA ASP A 455 22.71 -4.12 -0.66
C ASP A 455 23.96 -4.20 0.22
N ARG A 456 24.88 -3.24 0.10
CA ARG A 456 26.07 -3.16 0.94
C ARG A 456 25.68 -2.87 2.39
N LEU A 457 24.80 -1.90 2.62
CA LEU A 457 24.32 -1.52 3.96
C LEU A 457 23.55 -2.66 4.62
N ASN A 458 22.71 -3.39 3.88
CA ASN A 458 22.05 -4.62 4.34
C ASN A 458 23.00 -5.68 4.90
N LYS A 459 24.26 -5.73 4.42
CA LYS A 459 25.27 -6.69 4.88
C LYS A 459 26.05 -6.21 6.11
N VAL A 460 26.09 -4.90 6.34
CA VAL A 460 26.94 -4.28 7.36
C VAL A 460 26.14 -3.90 8.61
N ILE A 461 24.89 -3.47 8.43
CA ILE A 461 24.01 -3.02 9.50
C ILE A 461 23.46 -4.22 10.29
N THR A 462 23.43 -4.09 11.60
CA THR A 462 22.97 -5.11 12.55
C THR A 462 21.74 -4.67 13.34
N GLU A 463 21.06 -5.62 13.99
CA GLU A 463 19.77 -5.40 14.67
C GLU A 463 19.82 -4.41 15.84
N ASN A 464 21.02 -4.03 16.25
CA ASN A 464 21.29 -3.02 17.26
C ASN A 464 21.45 -1.60 16.66
N ASP A 465 21.76 -1.51 15.37
CA ASP A 465 22.10 -0.27 14.70
C ASP A 465 20.87 0.52 14.21
N ASN A 466 21.10 1.80 13.91
CA ASN A 466 20.09 2.76 13.46
C ASN A 466 20.40 3.17 12.03
N PHE A 467 19.39 3.23 11.17
CA PHE A 467 19.56 3.54 9.76
C PHE A 467 18.65 4.67 9.30
N LEU A 468 19.24 5.71 8.71
CA LEU A 468 18.52 6.81 8.08
C LEU A 468 18.68 6.73 6.56
N VAL A 469 17.57 6.74 5.83
CA VAL A 469 17.58 6.94 4.38
C VAL A 469 17.00 8.30 4.06
N PHE A 470 17.72 9.08 3.28
CA PHE A 470 17.27 10.37 2.78
C PHE A 470 17.24 10.35 1.26
N TYR A 471 16.15 10.83 0.68
CA TYR A 471 16.02 11.02 -0.77
C TYR A 471 15.43 12.39 -1.08
N ALA A 472 16.09 13.14 -1.96
CA ALA A 472 15.55 14.32 -2.61
C ALA A 472 15.79 14.23 -4.13
N GLY A 473 14.77 14.53 -4.92
CA GLY A 473 14.80 14.41 -6.38
C GLY A 473 13.40 14.25 -6.97
N HIS A 474 13.31 13.98 -8.27
CA HIS A 474 12.02 13.74 -8.91
C HIS A 474 11.34 12.47 -8.38
N GLY A 475 10.03 12.59 -8.19
CA GLY A 475 9.14 11.46 -7.96
C GLY A 475 8.03 11.45 -8.99
N TYR A 476 7.49 10.28 -9.29
CA TYR A 476 6.32 10.12 -10.15
C TYR A 476 5.28 9.29 -9.43
N TRP A 477 4.02 9.72 -9.46
CA TRP A 477 2.90 8.90 -8.99
C TRP A 477 2.04 8.52 -10.15
N ASP A 478 1.90 7.22 -10.29
CA ASP A 478 0.91 6.65 -11.16
C ASP A 478 -0.43 6.65 -10.42
N GLU A 479 -1.26 7.64 -10.74
CA GLU A 479 -2.62 7.77 -10.19
C GLU A 479 -3.51 6.59 -10.56
N GLN A 480 -3.20 5.87 -11.66
CA GLN A 480 -4.00 4.74 -12.12
C GLN A 480 -3.69 3.48 -11.32
N ASP A 481 -2.40 3.23 -11.04
CA ASP A 481 -1.94 2.05 -10.30
C ASP A 481 -1.78 2.27 -8.79
N GLU A 482 -1.94 3.52 -8.32
CA GLU A 482 -1.57 3.96 -6.97
C GLU A 482 -0.10 3.64 -6.60
N ILE A 483 0.82 3.85 -7.55
CA ILE A 483 2.25 3.52 -7.38
C ILE A 483 3.11 4.78 -7.43
N GLY A 484 3.85 5.00 -6.35
CA GLY A 484 4.91 6.02 -6.31
C GLY A 484 6.24 5.47 -6.78
N TYR A 485 6.98 6.28 -7.52
CA TYR A 485 8.31 6.02 -8.04
C TYR A 485 9.26 7.15 -7.65
N TRP A 486 10.48 6.78 -7.31
CA TRP A 486 11.61 7.69 -7.23
C TRP A 486 12.39 7.59 -8.55
N LEU A 487 12.91 8.71 -9.03
CA LEU A 487 13.66 8.77 -10.28
C LEU A 487 15.15 8.95 -9.99
N PRO A 488 15.96 7.88 -10.07
CA PRO A 488 17.43 7.97 -10.17
C PRO A 488 17.86 8.75 -11.43
N SER A 489 19.12 9.17 -11.49
CA SER A 489 19.60 10.02 -12.59
C SER A 489 19.46 9.37 -13.98
N ASP A 490 19.58 8.05 -14.08
CA ASP A 490 19.43 7.26 -15.32
C ASP A 490 17.97 6.89 -15.65
N SER A 491 17.00 7.54 -15.00
CA SER A 491 15.58 7.44 -15.36
C SER A 491 15.32 8.04 -16.73
N LYS A 492 14.37 7.44 -17.46
CA LYS A 492 13.88 7.97 -18.73
C LYS A 492 12.39 8.25 -18.66
N LYS A 493 11.90 9.32 -19.29
CA LYS A 493 10.46 9.62 -19.28
C LYS A 493 9.66 8.60 -20.07
N ALA A 494 10.23 8.11 -21.16
CA ALA A 494 9.58 7.19 -22.08
C ALA A 494 9.31 5.78 -21.51
N ASN A 495 9.96 5.38 -20.39
CA ASN A 495 9.72 4.08 -19.76
C ASN A 495 10.20 4.02 -18.31
N THR A 496 9.60 3.13 -17.53
CA THR A 496 9.83 3.02 -16.08
C THR A 496 10.95 2.03 -15.70
N ALA A 497 11.81 1.59 -16.63
CA ALA A 497 12.77 0.49 -16.38
C ALA A 497 13.77 0.83 -15.26
N ASN A 498 14.23 2.08 -15.23
CA ASN A 498 15.17 2.60 -14.22
C ASN A 498 14.49 3.40 -13.10
N TRP A 499 13.16 3.40 -13.05
CA TRP A 499 12.43 4.04 -11.96
C TRP A 499 12.38 3.10 -10.75
N MET A 500 12.43 3.66 -9.54
CA MET A 500 12.41 2.89 -8.30
C MET A 500 11.04 2.99 -7.63
N ARG A 501 10.26 1.90 -7.63
CA ARG A 501 8.96 1.86 -6.96
C ARG A 501 9.12 2.04 -5.45
N ASN A 502 8.16 2.70 -4.80
CA ASN A 502 8.07 2.80 -3.33
C ASN A 502 8.11 1.42 -2.67
N SER A 503 7.53 0.39 -3.31
CA SER A 503 7.58 -1.00 -2.84
C SER A 503 9.00 -1.54 -2.80
N THR A 504 9.85 -1.22 -3.78
CA THR A 504 11.25 -1.62 -3.81
C THR A 504 12.00 -1.02 -2.63
N ILE A 505 11.84 0.29 -2.39
CA ILE A 505 12.44 0.95 -1.22
C ILE A 505 11.96 0.31 0.08
N ARG A 506 10.66 0.11 0.23
CA ARG A 506 10.07 -0.56 1.40
C ARG A 506 10.63 -1.97 1.61
N ASP A 507 10.82 -2.75 0.56
CA ASP A 507 11.37 -4.11 0.65
C ASP A 507 12.83 -4.08 1.13
N TYR A 508 13.62 -3.09 0.70
CA TYR A 508 14.95 -2.85 1.25
C TYR A 508 14.89 -2.50 2.73
N LEU A 509 14.07 -1.51 3.13
CA LEU A 509 13.94 -1.09 4.52
C LEU A 509 13.42 -2.20 5.45
N ARG A 510 12.59 -3.12 4.93
CA ARG A 510 12.17 -4.34 5.65
C ARG A 510 13.31 -5.34 5.85
N THR A 511 14.23 -5.41 4.89
CA THR A 511 15.29 -6.42 4.86
C THR A 511 16.49 -6.00 5.73
N VAL A 512 16.75 -4.69 5.87
CA VAL A 512 17.80 -4.22 6.79
C VAL A 512 17.42 -4.61 8.21
N LYS A 513 18.25 -5.44 8.85
CA LYS A 513 18.07 -5.81 10.26
C LYS A 513 18.54 -4.65 11.14
N THR A 514 17.73 -3.65 11.38
CA THR A 514 18.06 -2.49 12.25
C THR A 514 17.23 -2.51 13.52
N LYS A 515 17.70 -1.78 14.54
CA LYS A 515 16.88 -1.40 15.67
C LYS A 515 15.86 -0.35 15.21
N HIS A 516 16.34 0.77 14.67
CA HIS A 516 15.48 1.85 14.19
C HIS A 516 15.82 2.24 12.76
N THR A 517 14.80 2.35 11.91
CA THR A 517 14.93 2.87 10.54
C THR A 517 14.07 4.11 10.38
N LEU A 518 14.64 5.18 9.83
CA LEU A 518 13.93 6.39 9.44
C LEU A 518 14.13 6.65 7.95
N LEU A 519 13.03 6.79 7.22
CA LEU A 519 13.05 7.31 5.86
C LEU A 519 12.61 8.77 5.85
N ILE A 520 13.40 9.64 5.25
CA ILE A 520 13.06 11.03 4.97
C ILE A 520 13.03 11.20 3.45
N ALA A 521 11.85 11.48 2.89
CA ALA A 521 11.70 11.60 1.45
C ALA A 521 11.13 12.98 1.07
N ASP A 522 11.86 13.68 0.23
CA ASP A 522 11.50 14.95 -0.37
C ASP A 522 11.40 14.78 -1.89
N ALA A 523 10.41 13.99 -2.27
CA ALA A 523 10.06 13.72 -3.65
C ALA A 523 8.54 13.71 -3.77
N CYS A 524 8.04 14.13 -4.93
CA CYS A 524 6.63 14.12 -5.24
C CYS A 524 6.03 12.75 -4.89
N PHE A 525 4.89 12.76 -4.17
CA PHE A 525 4.12 11.54 -3.86
C PHE A 525 4.82 10.48 -3.00
N SER A 526 5.87 10.88 -2.27
CA SER A 526 6.54 10.05 -1.25
C SER A 526 5.60 9.61 -0.11
N GLY A 527 4.52 10.34 0.16
CA GLY A 527 3.50 9.96 1.13
C GLY A 527 2.69 8.72 0.76
N GLY A 528 2.72 8.26 -0.50
CA GLY A 528 2.17 6.96 -0.91
C GLY A 528 2.87 5.75 -0.27
N ILE A 529 3.99 5.96 0.43
CA ILE A 529 4.57 4.94 1.31
C ILE A 529 3.67 4.61 2.52
N PHE A 530 2.76 5.52 2.87
CA PHE A 530 1.74 5.33 3.90
C PHE A 530 0.42 4.88 3.26
N LYS A 531 -0.31 3.89 3.81
CA LYS A 531 -1.72 3.62 3.42
C LYS A 531 -2.68 4.00 4.55
N THR A 532 -3.67 4.84 4.22
CA THR A 532 -4.67 5.48 5.11
C THR A 532 -5.50 4.48 5.92
N ARG A 533 -5.20 4.42 7.24
CA ARG A 533 -6.15 4.29 8.36
C ARG A 533 -5.47 4.88 9.59
N LYS A 534 -6.15 5.85 10.21
CA LYS A 534 -5.97 6.47 11.54
C LYS A 534 -4.66 6.14 12.25
N ALA A 535 -3.72 7.09 12.22
CA ALA A 535 -2.63 7.15 13.18
C ALA A 535 -3.23 7.52 14.55
N PHE A 536 -3.09 6.61 15.50
CA PHE A 536 -3.39 6.84 16.90
C PHE A 536 -2.57 8.04 17.42
N THR A 537 -3.20 8.94 18.18
CA THR A 537 -2.47 9.90 19.03
C THR A 537 -3.00 9.74 20.45
N ASP A 538 -2.13 9.22 21.32
CA ASP A 538 -2.07 9.50 22.74
C ASP A 538 -0.68 9.04 23.24
N ALA A 539 0.24 9.99 23.47
CA ALA A 539 1.40 9.75 24.33
C ALA A 539 1.89 11.08 24.92
N PRO A 540 2.12 11.11 26.25
CA PRO A 540 3.52 11.11 26.65
C PRO A 540 3.80 10.01 27.66
N LYS A 541 4.93 9.31 27.50
CA LYS A 541 5.70 8.65 28.58
C LYS A 541 7.05 8.13 28.06
N SER A 542 8.09 8.94 28.32
CA SER A 542 9.54 8.66 28.29
C SER A 542 10.15 8.06 27.02
N VAL A 543 10.99 8.86 26.34
CA VAL A 543 11.85 8.52 25.18
C VAL A 543 12.55 7.15 25.30
N GLN A 544 12.86 6.69 26.53
CA GLN A 544 13.40 5.36 26.79
C GLN A 544 12.51 4.22 26.25
N LYS A 545 11.18 4.30 26.43
CA LYS A 545 10.25 3.28 25.95
C LYS A 545 10.11 3.24 24.43
N LEU A 546 10.31 4.39 23.75
CA LEU A 546 10.31 4.46 22.29
C LEU A 546 11.59 3.87 21.68
N TYR A 547 12.70 3.89 22.41
CA TYR A 547 13.96 3.26 21.99
C TYR A 547 14.02 1.75 22.30
N GLU A 548 13.12 1.23 23.15
CA GLU A 548 13.12 -0.20 23.51
C GLU A 548 12.62 -1.10 22.37
N TYR A 549 11.72 -0.61 21.52
CA TYR A 549 11.09 -1.39 20.46
C TYR A 549 11.63 -1.04 19.07
N PRO A 550 11.83 -2.02 18.17
CA PRO A 550 12.20 -1.74 16.79
C PRO A 550 11.23 -0.78 16.08
N SER A 551 11.76 0.14 15.27
CA SER A 551 10.93 1.10 14.52
C SER A 551 11.29 1.21 13.04
N ARG A 552 10.30 1.48 12.20
CA ARG A 552 10.41 1.78 10.77
C ARG A 552 9.46 2.92 10.46
N LYS A 553 9.96 4.14 10.62
CA LYS A 553 9.19 5.38 10.44
C LYS A 553 9.58 6.08 9.15
N ALA A 554 8.68 6.87 8.60
CA ALA A 554 8.99 7.79 7.53
C ALA A 554 8.44 9.19 7.82
N MET A 555 9.12 10.21 7.29
CA MET A 555 8.58 11.56 7.14
C MET A 555 8.74 12.03 5.70
N THR A 556 7.70 12.67 5.17
CA THR A 556 7.64 13.11 3.76
C THR A 556 7.20 14.55 3.66
N SER A 557 7.64 15.24 2.61
CA SER A 557 7.26 16.64 2.37
C SER A 557 5.82 16.82 1.88
N GLY A 558 5.19 15.77 1.34
CA GLY A 558 3.80 15.77 0.85
C GLY A 558 3.15 14.38 0.88
N SER A 559 1.81 14.32 0.73
CA SER A 559 1.05 13.07 0.59
C SER A 559 1.09 12.56 -0.85
N LEU A 560 0.50 13.31 -1.77
CA LEU A 560 0.34 13.03 -3.20
C LEU A 560 0.42 14.31 -4.05
N THR A 561 1.26 15.27 -3.66
CA THR A 561 1.40 16.55 -4.38
C THR A 561 2.83 16.72 -4.88
N GLU A 562 3.00 17.43 -5.99
CA GLU A 562 4.31 17.86 -6.46
C GLU A 562 4.98 18.80 -5.44
N VAL A 563 6.29 18.68 -5.30
CA VAL A 563 7.08 19.47 -4.34
C VAL A 563 7.94 20.47 -5.12
N PRO A 564 7.95 21.76 -4.74
CA PRO A 564 8.80 22.75 -5.39
C PRO A 564 10.29 22.40 -5.23
N ASP A 565 11.12 22.72 -6.24
CA ASP A 565 12.59 22.54 -6.21
C ASP A 565 13.22 23.11 -4.93
N LYS A 566 12.71 24.25 -4.43
CA LYS A 566 13.05 24.75 -3.10
C LYS A 566 12.10 24.17 -2.04
N SER A 567 12.56 23.14 -1.33
CA SER A 567 11.75 22.47 -0.31
C SER A 567 11.69 23.22 1.03
N VAL A 568 10.51 23.75 1.36
CA VAL A 568 10.21 24.33 2.68
C VAL A 568 10.27 23.27 3.79
N PHE A 569 9.95 22.01 3.45
CA PHE A 569 10.10 20.87 4.35
C PHE A 569 11.58 20.66 4.75
N LEU A 570 12.49 20.57 3.78
CA LEU A 570 13.92 20.39 4.07
C LEU A 570 14.55 21.60 4.74
N LEU A 571 14.09 22.81 4.40
CA LEU A 571 14.52 24.04 5.08
C LEU A 571 14.26 23.95 6.59
N TYR A 572 13.03 23.63 7.00
CA TYR A 572 12.70 23.58 8.42
C TYR A 572 13.22 22.31 9.11
N LEU A 573 13.29 21.16 8.43
CA LEU A 573 13.93 19.96 8.96
C LEU A 573 15.37 20.23 9.37
N ASN A 574 16.19 20.76 8.44
CA ASN A 574 17.60 21.08 8.71
C ASN A 574 17.72 22.17 9.78
N LYS A 575 16.84 23.18 9.76
CA LYS A 575 16.82 24.23 10.79
C LYS A 575 16.58 23.66 12.19
N ARG A 576 15.58 22.78 12.35
CA ARG A 576 15.25 22.17 13.66
C ARG A 576 16.32 21.22 14.16
N LEU A 577 16.92 20.43 13.29
CA LEU A 577 18.08 19.60 13.65
C LEU A 577 19.28 20.46 14.08
N THR A 578 19.53 21.57 13.40
CA THR A 578 20.65 22.47 13.73
C THR A 578 20.43 23.23 15.05
N GLU A 579 19.21 23.71 15.29
CA GLU A 579 18.83 24.48 16.48
C GLU A 579 18.56 23.59 17.72
N ASN A 580 18.57 22.27 17.56
CA ASN A 580 18.26 21.34 18.64
C ASN A 580 19.25 21.46 19.80
N THR A 581 18.74 21.69 21.02
CA THR A 581 19.52 21.75 22.26
C THR A 581 19.40 20.48 23.10
N GLN A 582 18.46 19.60 22.80
CA GLN A 582 18.22 18.37 23.54
C GLN A 582 19.27 17.31 23.20
N ALA A 583 19.67 16.53 24.21
CA ALA A 583 20.61 15.41 24.01
C ALA A 583 20.01 14.28 23.15
N PHE A 584 18.70 14.09 23.23
CA PHE A 584 17.92 13.13 22.47
C PHE A 584 16.66 13.82 21.97
N ILE A 585 16.29 13.59 20.72
CA ILE A 585 15.02 14.03 20.14
C ILE A 585 14.47 12.90 19.26
N SER A 586 13.20 12.56 19.43
CA SER A 586 12.56 11.53 18.59
C SER A 586 12.24 12.09 17.20
N ALA A 587 12.08 11.22 16.20
CA ALA A 587 11.70 11.66 14.86
C ALA A 587 10.28 12.24 14.83
N GLU A 588 9.37 11.72 15.65
CA GLU A 588 8.03 12.29 15.87
C GLU A 588 8.10 13.71 16.47
N GLU A 589 8.89 13.91 17.54
CA GLU A 589 9.08 15.21 18.19
C GLU A 589 9.71 16.23 17.22
N LEU A 590 10.75 15.80 16.50
CA LEU A 590 11.41 16.60 15.48
C LEU A 590 10.40 17.04 14.40
N PHE A 591 9.63 16.10 13.86
CA PHE A 591 8.60 16.37 12.85
C PHE A 591 7.52 17.34 13.37
N GLY A 592 7.00 17.09 14.56
CA GLY A 592 6.00 17.95 15.21
C GLY A 592 6.48 19.39 15.39
N SER A 593 7.78 19.59 15.63
CA SER A 593 8.38 20.92 15.85
C SER A 593 8.42 21.83 14.59
N PHE A 594 8.34 21.25 13.39
CA PHE A 594 8.33 22.02 12.13
C PHE A 594 7.09 21.82 11.26
N LYS A 595 6.24 20.83 11.51
CA LYS A 595 5.03 20.57 10.71
C LYS A 595 4.22 21.84 10.44
N ASN A 596 3.89 22.59 11.49
CA ASN A 596 3.10 23.82 11.36
C ASN A 596 3.85 24.92 10.58
N ALA A 597 5.19 24.97 10.70
CA ALA A 597 5.99 25.92 9.94
C ALA A 597 5.96 25.60 8.44
N VAL A 598 5.95 24.31 8.06
CA VAL A 598 5.78 23.90 6.67
C VAL A 598 4.37 24.25 6.18
N LEU A 599 3.32 23.83 6.90
CA LEU A 599 1.92 24.13 6.53
C LEU A 599 1.63 25.63 6.37
N ASN A 600 2.29 26.48 7.17
CA ASN A 600 2.11 27.93 7.09
C ASN A 600 2.90 28.59 5.96
N ASN A 601 3.90 27.92 5.39
CA ASN A 601 4.83 28.51 4.42
C ASN A 601 4.89 27.75 3.08
N SER A 602 4.11 26.69 2.89
CA SER A 602 4.00 25.95 1.64
C SER A 602 2.61 25.33 1.47
N GLN A 603 2.29 24.94 0.23
CA GLN A 603 1.04 24.23 -0.11
C GLN A 603 1.12 22.71 0.13
N VAL A 604 2.28 22.20 0.56
CA VAL A 604 2.50 20.76 0.77
C VAL A 604 2.14 20.37 2.21
N ILE A 605 1.49 19.22 2.37
CA ILE A 605 1.11 18.67 3.68
C ILE A 605 2.12 17.59 4.05
N PRO A 606 3.09 17.88 4.94
CA PRO A 606 4.08 16.88 5.32
C PRO A 606 3.42 15.79 6.17
N LEU A 607 3.89 14.56 6.02
CA LEU A 607 3.40 13.38 6.74
C LEU A 607 4.50 12.75 7.57
N TYR A 608 4.11 12.14 8.69
CA TYR A 608 4.97 11.27 9.51
C TYR A 608 4.16 10.05 9.91
N GLY A 609 4.80 8.89 9.93
CA GLY A 609 4.15 7.66 10.36
C GLY A 609 4.99 6.41 10.14
N GLU A 610 4.36 5.26 10.34
CA GLU A 610 4.97 3.94 10.16
C GLU A 610 5.03 3.52 8.69
N ILE A 611 6.13 2.88 8.32
CA ILE A 611 6.25 2.19 7.05
C ILE A 611 5.62 0.81 7.21
N LYS A 612 4.41 0.62 6.68
CA LYS A 612 3.67 -0.64 6.82
C LYS A 612 4.43 -1.83 6.22
N ASP A 613 4.18 -3.01 6.78
CA ASP A 613 4.77 -4.28 6.36
C ASP A 613 6.31 -4.37 6.46
N THR A 614 6.95 -3.52 7.26
CA THR A 614 8.43 -3.52 7.46
C THR A 614 8.90 -3.97 8.85
N GLY A 615 7.98 -4.36 9.74
CA GLY A 615 8.31 -4.87 11.08
C GLY A 615 8.49 -3.80 12.16
N ASP A 616 7.76 -2.67 12.06
CA ASP A 616 7.67 -1.68 13.15
C ASP A 616 6.95 -2.31 14.36
N GLU A 617 7.49 -2.10 15.56
CA GLU A 617 6.96 -2.62 16.84
C GLU A 617 6.52 -1.49 17.80
N GLY A 618 6.34 -0.26 17.29
CA GLY A 618 5.86 0.88 18.08
C GLY A 618 6.94 1.74 18.73
N GLY A 619 8.22 1.54 18.37
CA GLY A 619 9.31 2.44 18.75
C GLY A 619 9.39 3.69 17.88
N ASP A 620 10.42 4.52 18.07
CA ASP A 620 10.71 5.67 17.21
C ASP A 620 12.21 5.81 16.94
N PHE A 621 12.58 6.46 15.84
CA PHE A 621 13.98 6.79 15.55
C PHE A 621 14.41 7.95 16.46
N ILE A 622 15.50 7.77 17.21
CA ILE A 622 15.99 8.79 18.14
C ILE A 622 17.26 9.41 17.57
N PHE A 623 17.25 10.72 17.36
CA PHE A 623 18.46 11.47 17.05
C PHE A 623 19.22 11.74 18.34
N MET A 624 20.42 11.18 18.46
CA MET A 624 21.32 11.40 19.60
C MET A 624 22.34 12.47 19.25
N LYS A 625 22.32 13.57 20.01
CA LYS A 625 23.27 14.67 19.84
C LYS A 625 24.66 14.18 20.21
N ARG A 626 25.67 14.57 19.43
CA ARG A 626 27.07 14.26 19.73
C ARG A 626 27.46 15.00 21.01
N SER A 627 27.89 14.25 22.03
CA SER A 627 28.49 14.84 23.24
C SER A 627 29.81 15.50 22.85
N ASN A 628 29.97 16.78 23.20
CA ASN A 628 31.24 17.51 23.01
C ASN A 628 32.34 16.99 23.92
#